data_AF-A0A0X3X4K0-F1
#
_entry.id   AF-A0A0X3X4K0-F1
#
_cell.length_a   1.000
_cell.length_b   1.000
_cell.length_c   1.000
_cell.angle_alpha   90.00
_cell.angle_beta   90.00
_cell.angle_gamma   90.00
#
_symmetry.space_group_name_H-M   'P 1'
#
loop_
_entity.id
_entity.type
_entity.pdbx_description
1 polymer ?
#
loop_
_entity_poly.entity_id
_entity_poly.type
_entity_poly.pdbx_seq_one_letter_code
_entity_poly.pdbx_strand_id
1 'polypeptide(L)'
;MSKVINYSTGDEAQIVGFLGAADKVTAEQQRILGHVREAAQARQADLDHQGIDWGLSIPEALDHLVAGRADADGEYAGNAYYTALQTIIDSTGSDSCTLGSYSKPSTFFGLLDKELARAGVPSDLLPYDFLYAGPPAGIPFHIPSPADGSPETGRWPLAKAKPAADAYRAVIDRIDPDFRYDLDLLIEKLDFEDENWREMRDVDWFTQDTIFFSIVG
;
A
#
# COMPACT_ATOMS: atom_id res chain seq x y z
N MET A 1 -0.97 -14.99 14.17
CA MET A 1 -1.00 -15.14 12.71
C MET A 1 0.07 -14.21 12.15
N SER A 2 0.83 -14.62 11.14
CA SER A 2 1.86 -13.77 10.55
C SER A 2 1.25 -12.97 9.40
N LYS A 3 1.57 -11.68 9.33
CA LYS A 3 1.22 -10.81 8.21
C LYS A 3 2.41 -10.70 7.25
N VAL A 4 2.12 -10.67 5.97
CA VAL A 4 3.08 -10.39 4.91
C VAL A 4 2.96 -8.92 4.54
N ILE A 5 4.10 -8.23 4.46
CA ILE A 5 4.17 -6.89 3.88
C ILE A 5 4.64 -7.05 2.44
N ASN A 6 3.79 -6.65 1.52
CA ASN A 6 4.10 -6.50 0.11
C ASN A 6 4.19 -5.02 -0.23
N TYR A 7 4.84 -4.72 -1.35
CA TYR A 7 4.89 -3.39 -1.90
C TYR A 7 4.88 -3.41 -3.42
N SER A 8 4.45 -2.30 -4.02
CA SER A 8 4.50 -2.03 -5.45
C SER A 8 4.69 -0.53 -5.66
N THR A 9 4.96 -0.11 -6.90
CA THR A 9 5.12 1.29 -7.27
C THR A 9 4.04 1.70 -8.25
N GLY A 10 3.52 2.91 -8.12
CA GLY A 10 2.43 3.41 -8.96
C GLY A 10 2.36 4.92 -9.00
N ASP A 11 1.47 5.43 -9.85
CA ASP A 11 1.11 6.84 -9.92
C ASP A 11 -0.10 7.09 -9.00
N GLU A 12 0.10 7.83 -7.91
CA GLU A 12 -0.96 8.10 -6.93
C GLU A 12 -2.14 8.85 -7.57
N ALA A 13 -1.87 9.78 -8.48
CA ALA A 13 -2.91 10.54 -9.15
C ALA A 13 -3.74 9.66 -10.10
N GLN A 14 -3.11 8.68 -10.76
CA GLN A 14 -3.81 7.70 -11.58
C GLN A 14 -4.75 6.82 -10.74
N ILE A 15 -4.28 6.31 -9.59
CA ILE A 15 -5.08 5.50 -8.65
C ILE A 15 -6.27 6.30 -8.13
N VAL A 16 -6.02 7.52 -7.63
CA VAL A 16 -7.07 8.45 -7.17
C VAL A 16 -8.04 8.77 -8.31
N GLY A 17 -7.56 8.87 -9.55
CA GLY A 17 -8.36 9.13 -10.74
C GLY A 17 -9.40 8.06 -11.08
N PHE A 18 -9.34 6.86 -10.50
CA PHE A 18 -10.41 5.85 -10.60
C PHE A 18 -11.53 6.06 -9.58
N LEU A 19 -11.27 6.81 -8.50
CA LEU A 19 -12.13 6.93 -7.34
C LEU A 19 -12.99 8.20 -7.45
N GLY A 20 -14.31 8.04 -7.42
CA GLY A 20 -15.24 9.16 -7.63
C GLY A 20 -15.28 9.68 -9.07
N ALA A 21 -14.87 8.85 -10.04
CA ALA A 21 -14.79 9.20 -11.45
C ALA A 21 -16.05 8.86 -12.26
N ALA A 22 -17.15 8.47 -11.62
CA ALA A 22 -18.37 7.94 -12.26
C ALA A 22 -18.90 8.77 -13.46
N ASP A 23 -18.58 10.06 -13.54
CA ASP A 23 -19.02 10.93 -14.64
C ASP A 23 -17.94 11.27 -15.70
N LYS A 24 -16.66 10.87 -15.52
CA LYS A 24 -15.53 11.25 -16.41
C LYS A 24 -14.42 10.20 -16.55
N VAL A 25 -14.74 8.91 -16.53
CA VAL A 25 -13.75 7.85 -16.78
C VAL A 25 -13.33 7.86 -18.27
N THR A 26 -12.02 7.95 -18.53
CA THR A 26 -11.49 7.82 -19.91
C THR A 26 -11.68 6.40 -20.46
N ALA A 27 -11.62 6.22 -21.79
CA ALA A 27 -11.73 4.89 -22.39
C ALA A 27 -10.64 3.91 -21.88
N GLU A 28 -9.44 4.42 -21.62
CA GLU A 28 -8.35 3.61 -21.07
C GLU A 28 -8.62 3.21 -19.62
N GLN A 29 -9.09 4.13 -18.78
CA GLN A 29 -9.52 3.80 -17.42
C GLN A 29 -10.70 2.82 -17.42
N GLN A 30 -11.63 2.89 -18.38
CA GLN A 30 -12.71 1.91 -18.50
C GLN A 30 -12.17 0.51 -18.81
N ARG A 31 -11.16 0.41 -19.69
CA ARG A 31 -10.48 -0.85 -20.00
C ARG A 31 -9.81 -1.43 -18.76
N ILE A 32 -9.06 -0.60 -18.02
CA ILE A 32 -8.40 -1.00 -16.78
C ILE A 32 -9.44 -1.44 -15.74
N LEU A 33 -10.54 -0.70 -15.56
CA LEU A 33 -11.62 -1.08 -14.65
C LEU A 33 -12.26 -2.44 -15.00
N GLY A 34 -12.24 -2.85 -16.27
CA GLY A 34 -12.62 -4.20 -16.67
C GLY A 34 -11.75 -5.25 -15.96
N HIS A 35 -10.44 -5.10 -16.06
CA HIS A 35 -9.48 -5.98 -15.39
C HIS A 35 -9.56 -5.91 -13.86
N VAL A 36 -9.74 -4.71 -13.29
CA VAL A 36 -9.93 -4.54 -11.83
C VAL A 36 -11.17 -5.30 -11.36
N ARG A 37 -12.28 -5.26 -12.11
CA ARG A 37 -13.51 -6.00 -11.76
C ARG A 37 -13.31 -7.52 -11.83
N GLU A 38 -12.59 -8.02 -12.83
CA GLU A 38 -12.24 -9.44 -12.92
C GLU A 38 -11.39 -9.88 -11.73
N ALA A 39 -10.38 -9.09 -11.36
CA ALA A 39 -9.54 -9.35 -10.19
C ALA A 39 -10.34 -9.30 -8.87
N ALA A 40 -11.25 -8.34 -8.72
CA ALA A 40 -12.13 -8.24 -7.56
C ALA A 40 -13.04 -9.48 -7.42
N GLN A 41 -13.56 -10.00 -8.54
CA GLN A 41 -14.35 -11.23 -8.56
C GLN A 41 -13.51 -12.46 -8.18
N ALA A 42 -12.30 -12.58 -8.71
CA ALA A 42 -11.39 -13.66 -8.35
C ALA A 42 -11.07 -13.63 -6.85
N ARG A 43 -10.82 -12.44 -6.29
CA ARG A 43 -10.55 -12.28 -4.86
C ARG A 43 -11.76 -12.60 -3.98
N GLN A 44 -12.97 -12.26 -4.43
CA GLN A 44 -14.20 -12.66 -3.74
C GLN A 44 -14.36 -14.19 -3.75
N ALA A 45 -14.10 -14.85 -4.88
CA ALA A 45 -14.18 -16.31 -4.97
C ALA A 45 -13.21 -17.01 -4.00
N ASP A 46 -12.02 -16.46 -3.77
CA ASP A 46 -11.08 -16.96 -2.77
C ASP A 46 -11.64 -16.84 -1.33
N LEU A 47 -12.34 -15.75 -1.00
CA LEU A 47 -12.98 -15.58 0.31
C LEU A 47 -14.17 -16.52 0.49
N ASP A 48 -14.99 -16.65 -0.55
CA ASP A 48 -16.13 -17.57 -0.57
C ASP A 48 -15.66 -19.02 -0.36
N HIS A 49 -14.53 -19.40 -0.97
CA HIS A 49 -13.90 -20.72 -0.77
C HIS A 49 -13.45 -20.94 0.68
N GLN A 50 -13.03 -19.88 1.36
CA GLN A 50 -12.64 -19.91 2.78
C GLN A 50 -13.83 -19.77 3.74
N GLY A 51 -15.04 -19.52 3.22
CA GLY A 51 -16.24 -19.27 4.02
C GLY A 51 -16.19 -17.95 4.79
N ILE A 52 -15.45 -16.96 4.30
CA ILE A 52 -15.31 -15.64 4.91
C ILE A 52 -16.39 -14.72 4.32
N ASP A 53 -17.23 -14.16 5.18
CA ASP A 53 -18.26 -13.18 4.82
C ASP A 53 -18.04 -11.88 5.60
N TRP A 54 -17.83 -10.78 4.88
CA TRP A 54 -17.65 -9.45 5.44
C TRP A 54 -18.94 -8.60 5.41
N GLY A 55 -20.05 -9.15 4.90
CA GLY A 55 -21.33 -8.46 4.72
C GLY A 55 -21.37 -7.49 3.54
N LEU A 56 -20.22 -7.13 2.97
CA LEU A 56 -20.05 -6.39 1.71
C LEU A 56 -19.07 -7.16 0.83
N SER A 57 -19.45 -7.45 -0.41
CA SER A 57 -18.54 -8.13 -1.34
C SER A 57 -17.47 -7.18 -1.88
N ILE A 58 -16.31 -7.73 -2.26
CA ILE A 58 -15.22 -6.93 -2.86
C ILE A 58 -15.68 -6.22 -4.16
N PRO A 59 -16.44 -6.87 -5.07
CA PRO A 59 -16.95 -6.19 -6.27
C PRO A 59 -17.92 -5.04 -5.95
N GLU A 60 -18.80 -5.20 -4.95
CA GLU A 60 -19.70 -4.11 -4.53
C GLU A 60 -18.92 -2.95 -3.89
N ALA A 61 -17.92 -3.27 -3.06
CA ALA A 61 -17.02 -2.28 -2.50
C ALA A 61 -16.26 -1.51 -3.59
N LEU A 62 -15.80 -2.20 -4.65
CA LEU A 62 -15.18 -1.57 -5.81
C LEU A 62 -16.14 -0.60 -6.51
N ASP A 63 -17.39 -1.00 -6.76
CA ASP A 63 -18.37 -0.12 -7.39
C ASP A 63 -18.68 1.11 -6.52
N HIS A 64 -18.73 0.95 -5.20
CA HIS A 64 -18.83 2.06 -4.26
C HIS A 64 -17.65 3.03 -4.39
N LEU A 65 -16.41 2.52 -4.38
CA LEU A 65 -15.20 3.33 -4.51
C LEU A 65 -15.16 4.12 -5.83
N VAL A 66 -15.48 3.48 -6.95
CA VAL A 66 -15.57 4.13 -8.27
C VAL A 66 -16.67 5.19 -8.30
N ALA A 67 -17.79 4.95 -7.61
CA ALA A 67 -18.87 5.91 -7.43
C ALA A 67 -18.55 7.04 -6.43
N GLY A 68 -17.38 7.03 -5.79
CA GLY A 68 -16.94 8.09 -4.89
C GLY A 68 -17.51 7.99 -3.47
N ARG A 69 -17.83 6.78 -3.02
CA ARG A 69 -18.41 6.52 -1.70
C ARG A 69 -17.79 5.30 -1.03
N ALA A 70 -17.75 5.32 0.30
CA ALA A 70 -17.40 4.16 1.12
C ALA A 70 -18.24 4.14 2.41
N ASP A 71 -19.56 4.16 2.21
CA ASP A 71 -20.60 4.38 3.22
C ASP A 71 -21.46 3.12 3.48
N ALA A 72 -21.00 1.94 3.07
CA ALA A 72 -21.68 0.70 3.41
C ALA A 72 -21.63 0.45 4.92
N ASP A 73 -22.77 0.08 5.48
CA ASP A 73 -22.87 -0.35 6.87
C ASP A 73 -22.34 -1.78 7.02
N GLY A 74 -21.62 -2.04 8.11
CA GLY A 74 -21.12 -3.38 8.43
C GLY A 74 -19.81 -3.33 9.18
N GLU A 75 -19.64 -4.20 10.17
CA GLU A 75 -18.43 -4.26 11.01
C GLU A 75 -17.16 -4.51 10.17
N TYR A 76 -17.26 -5.34 9.13
CA TYR A 76 -16.14 -5.73 8.26
C TYR A 76 -16.16 -5.06 6.88
N ALA A 77 -17.00 -4.04 6.66
CA ALA A 77 -17.07 -3.34 5.37
C ALA A 77 -15.73 -2.72 4.98
N GLY A 78 -14.94 -2.25 5.96
CA GLY A 78 -13.58 -1.76 5.74
C GLY A 78 -12.66 -2.78 5.08
N ASN A 79 -12.79 -4.07 5.40
CA ASN A 79 -11.98 -5.14 4.81
C ASN A 79 -12.24 -5.24 3.29
N ALA A 80 -13.52 -5.18 2.90
CA ALA A 80 -13.92 -5.18 1.49
C ALA A 80 -13.42 -3.95 0.75
N TYR A 81 -13.52 -2.76 1.35
CA TYR A 81 -13.03 -1.52 0.75
C TYR A 81 -11.52 -1.48 0.56
N TYR A 82 -10.74 -1.87 1.57
CA TYR A 82 -9.29 -1.89 1.44
C TYR A 82 -8.84 -2.96 0.44
N THR A 83 -9.54 -4.10 0.37
CA THR A 83 -9.24 -5.12 -0.64
C THR A 83 -9.57 -4.64 -2.06
N ALA A 84 -10.70 -3.94 -2.24
CA ALA A 84 -11.06 -3.33 -3.52
C ALA A 84 -10.06 -2.24 -3.95
N LEU A 85 -9.61 -1.38 -3.01
CA LEU A 85 -8.58 -0.40 -3.26
C LEU A 85 -7.24 -1.06 -3.65
N GLN A 86 -6.83 -2.11 -2.93
CA GLN A 86 -5.62 -2.86 -3.29
C GLN A 86 -5.73 -3.46 -4.69
N THR A 87 -6.92 -3.94 -5.09
CA THR A 87 -7.15 -4.46 -6.45
C THR A 87 -6.94 -3.38 -7.53
N ILE A 88 -7.31 -2.13 -7.25
CA ILE A 88 -7.02 -0.99 -8.15
C ILE A 88 -5.51 -0.75 -8.22
N ILE A 89 -4.83 -0.73 -7.07
CA ILE A 89 -3.37 -0.52 -6.97
C ILE A 89 -2.64 -1.61 -7.76
N ASP A 90 -2.96 -2.88 -7.53
CA ASP A 90 -2.30 -4.02 -8.17
C ASP A 90 -2.55 -4.06 -9.69
N SER A 91 -3.65 -3.50 -10.16
CA SER A 91 -3.97 -3.45 -11.60
C SER A 91 -3.36 -2.24 -12.31
N THR A 92 -2.78 -1.29 -11.58
CA THR A 92 -2.27 -0.01 -12.12
C THR A 92 -0.81 0.25 -11.81
N GLY A 93 -0.28 -0.36 -10.74
CA GLY A 93 1.11 -0.31 -10.35
C GLY A 93 1.99 -1.35 -11.03
N SER A 94 3.24 -1.41 -10.60
CA SER A 94 4.18 -2.48 -10.91
C SER A 94 3.79 -3.80 -10.24
N ASP A 95 4.43 -4.88 -10.69
CA ASP A 95 4.32 -6.18 -10.04
C ASP A 95 4.70 -6.08 -8.56
N SER A 96 3.92 -6.74 -7.71
CA SER A 96 4.13 -6.70 -6.27
C SER A 96 5.37 -7.50 -5.86
N CYS A 97 6.19 -6.90 -4.99
CA CYS A 97 7.32 -7.53 -4.32
C CYS A 97 7.02 -7.75 -2.83
N THR A 98 7.58 -8.80 -2.24
CA THR A 98 7.46 -9.04 -0.79
C THR A 98 8.62 -8.37 -0.04
N LEU A 99 8.28 -7.53 0.94
CA LEU A 99 9.25 -6.97 1.88
C LEU A 99 9.59 -7.97 2.98
N GLY A 100 8.59 -8.67 3.55
CA GLY A 100 8.86 -9.66 4.60
C GLY A 100 7.60 -10.20 5.26
N SER A 101 7.77 -11.20 6.14
CA SER A 101 6.70 -11.79 6.94
C SER A 101 6.95 -11.58 8.43
N TYR A 102 5.96 -11.02 9.12
CA TYR A 102 6.08 -10.57 10.50
C TYR A 102 4.91 -11.10 11.34
N SER A 103 5.19 -11.56 12.55
CA SER A 103 4.13 -12.00 13.48
C SER A 103 3.28 -10.83 14.00
N LYS A 104 3.90 -9.66 14.17
CA LYS A 104 3.27 -8.41 14.65
C LYS A 104 3.96 -7.20 13.99
N PRO A 105 3.73 -6.94 12.69
CA PRO A 105 4.46 -5.91 11.97
C PRO A 105 4.30 -4.52 12.62
N SER A 106 3.11 -4.16 13.10
CA SER A 106 2.89 -2.85 13.75
C SER A 106 3.73 -2.69 15.02
N THR A 107 3.87 -3.75 15.82
CA THR A 107 4.74 -3.72 17.00
C THR A 107 6.22 -3.66 16.59
N PHE A 108 6.63 -4.43 15.59
CA PHE A 108 8.00 -4.46 15.11
C PHE A 108 8.44 -3.09 14.58
N PHE A 109 7.71 -2.54 13.61
CA PHE A 109 8.03 -1.25 13.01
C PHE A 109 7.87 -0.09 14.00
N GLY A 110 6.91 -0.16 14.93
CA GLY A 110 6.81 0.84 16.01
C GLY A 110 7.96 0.80 17.02
N LEU A 111 8.68 -0.32 17.15
CA LEU A 111 9.92 -0.41 17.92
C LEU A 111 11.14 0.04 17.10
N LEU A 112 11.22 -0.36 15.84
CA LEU A 112 12.25 0.09 14.91
C LEU A 112 12.26 1.62 14.78
N ASP A 113 11.09 2.25 14.66
CA ASP A 113 10.94 3.71 14.65
C ASP A 113 11.58 4.37 15.88
N LYS A 114 11.40 3.79 17.07
CA LYS A 114 11.99 4.31 18.31
C LYS A 114 13.52 4.21 18.30
N GLU A 115 14.07 3.13 17.75
CA GLU A 115 15.52 2.96 17.59
C GLU A 115 16.08 3.96 16.58
N LEU A 116 15.45 4.09 15.41
CA LEU A 116 15.84 5.04 14.35
C LEU A 116 15.75 6.49 14.83
N ALA A 117 14.65 6.87 15.49
CA ALA A 117 14.48 8.20 16.06
C ALA A 117 15.54 8.51 17.13
N ARG A 118 15.86 7.54 18.01
CA ARG A 118 16.94 7.69 19.01
C ARG A 118 18.31 7.85 18.35
N ALA A 119 18.53 7.20 17.22
CA ALA A 119 19.76 7.31 16.45
C ALA A 119 19.84 8.60 15.60
N GLY A 120 18.77 9.41 15.57
CA GLY A 120 18.71 10.72 14.92
C GLY A 120 18.10 10.74 13.53
N VAL A 121 17.39 9.67 13.12
CA VAL A 121 16.65 9.67 11.86
C VAL A 121 15.44 10.62 11.97
N PRO A 122 15.22 11.51 10.97
CA PRO A 122 14.06 12.40 10.94
C PRO A 122 12.73 11.63 11.04
N SER A 123 11.75 12.21 11.75
CA SER A 123 10.44 11.58 11.93
C SER A 123 9.70 11.35 10.61
N ASP A 124 9.90 12.22 9.63
CA ASP A 124 9.28 12.14 8.31
C ASP A 124 9.99 11.16 7.36
N LEU A 125 10.87 10.31 7.90
CA LEU A 125 11.54 9.19 7.23
C LEU A 125 11.39 7.90 8.06
N LEU A 126 10.52 7.83 9.07
CA LEU A 126 10.36 6.61 9.87
C LEU A 126 9.40 5.60 9.20
N PRO A 127 9.71 4.29 9.28
CA PRO A 127 8.97 3.28 8.52
C PRO A 127 7.54 3.04 8.98
N TYR A 128 7.23 3.10 10.27
CA TYR A 128 5.85 2.86 10.72
C TYR A 128 4.86 3.83 10.05
N ASP A 129 5.20 5.12 10.02
CA ASP A 129 4.29 6.14 9.52
C ASP A 129 3.94 5.96 8.05
N PHE A 130 4.86 5.47 7.22
CA PHE A 130 4.56 5.22 5.80
C PHE A 130 3.98 3.84 5.52
N LEU A 131 4.33 2.82 6.31
CA LEU A 131 3.75 1.47 6.18
C LEU A 131 2.28 1.44 6.57
N TYR A 132 1.85 2.33 7.46
CA TYR A 132 0.47 2.44 7.97
C TYR A 132 -0.16 3.80 7.65
N ALA A 133 0.32 4.50 6.61
CA ALA A 133 -0.19 5.80 6.20
C ALA A 133 -1.67 5.79 5.75
N GLY A 134 -2.22 4.60 5.49
CA GLY A 134 -3.57 4.44 4.96
C GLY A 134 -3.67 4.78 3.47
N PRO A 135 -4.92 4.86 2.96
CA PRO A 135 -5.18 5.14 1.55
C PRO A 135 -4.55 6.46 1.04
N PRO A 136 -4.40 6.62 -0.28
CA PRO A 136 -3.99 7.88 -0.92
C PRO A 136 -4.70 9.11 -0.33
N ALA A 137 -3.93 10.17 -0.04
CA ALA A 137 -4.48 11.38 0.58
C ALA A 137 -5.44 12.14 -0.34
N GLY A 138 -5.30 11.94 -1.66
CA GLY A 138 -6.14 12.58 -2.67
C GLY A 138 -7.57 12.03 -2.76
N ILE A 139 -7.91 10.95 -2.05
CA ILE A 139 -9.25 10.37 -2.09
C ILE A 139 -10.26 11.35 -1.45
N PRO A 140 -11.33 11.75 -2.16
CA PRO A 140 -12.19 12.83 -1.71
C PRO A 140 -13.23 12.42 -0.65
N PHE A 141 -13.19 11.17 -0.18
CA PHE A 141 -14.09 10.60 0.82
C PHE A 141 -13.33 9.70 1.79
N HIS A 142 -13.89 9.52 2.99
CA HIS A 142 -13.32 8.63 3.97
C HIS A 142 -13.61 7.17 3.61
N ILE A 143 -12.58 6.32 3.66
CA ILE A 143 -12.71 4.86 3.57
C ILE A 143 -12.57 4.29 4.99
N PRO A 144 -13.55 3.55 5.51
CA PRO A 144 -13.48 2.99 6.85
C PRO A 144 -12.35 1.97 6.95
N SER A 145 -11.58 2.04 8.02
CA SER A 145 -10.49 1.09 8.29
C SER A 145 -11.03 -0.31 8.59
N PRO A 146 -10.31 -1.38 8.21
CA PRO A 146 -10.64 -2.77 8.58
C PRO A 146 -10.70 -2.98 10.09
N ALA A 147 -11.71 -3.71 10.56
CA ALA A 147 -11.97 -3.87 11.99
C ALA A 147 -10.94 -4.74 12.72
N ASP A 148 -10.38 -5.73 12.02
CA ASP A 148 -9.30 -6.62 12.47
C ASP A 148 -7.90 -6.02 12.21
N GLY A 149 -7.84 -4.83 11.61
CA GLY A 149 -6.60 -4.24 11.14
C GLY A 149 -5.94 -5.06 10.05
N SER A 150 -6.66 -5.80 9.20
CA SER A 150 -6.12 -6.35 7.96
C SER A 150 -7.20 -6.47 6.88
N PRO A 151 -6.94 -6.10 5.62
CA PRO A 151 -5.69 -5.57 5.07
C PRO A 151 -5.34 -4.16 5.56
N GLU A 152 -4.08 -3.87 5.85
CA GLU A 152 -3.63 -2.48 6.04
C GLU A 152 -2.92 -2.00 4.77
N THR A 153 -2.97 -0.70 4.50
CA THR A 153 -2.27 -0.10 3.38
C THR A 153 -1.41 1.05 3.84
N GLY A 154 -0.27 1.21 3.18
CA GLY A 154 0.67 2.28 3.39
C GLY A 154 1.05 2.91 2.06
N ARG A 155 1.67 4.08 2.13
CA ARG A 155 2.14 4.79 0.94
C ARG A 155 3.33 5.66 1.27
N TRP A 156 4.24 5.75 0.31
CA TRP A 156 5.45 6.54 0.45
C TRP A 156 5.87 7.20 -0.86
N PRO A 157 6.15 8.52 -0.89
CA PRO A 157 6.68 9.14 -2.09
C PRO A 157 8.02 8.50 -2.50
N LEU A 158 8.13 8.06 -3.76
CA LEU A 158 9.37 7.48 -4.32
C LEU A 158 10.56 8.42 -4.16
N ALA A 159 10.34 9.74 -4.26
CA ALA A 159 11.36 10.75 -4.04
C ALA A 159 11.99 10.72 -2.62
N LYS A 160 11.32 10.09 -1.64
CA LYS A 160 11.83 9.89 -0.27
C LYS A 160 12.53 8.54 -0.07
N ALA A 161 12.53 7.63 -1.05
CA ALA A 161 13.13 6.31 -0.91
C ALA A 161 14.64 6.39 -0.62
N LYS A 162 15.40 7.10 -1.47
CA LYS A 162 16.84 7.30 -1.27
C LYS A 162 17.20 8.08 0.00
N PRO A 163 16.57 9.22 0.32
CA PRO A 163 16.79 9.91 1.59
C PRO A 163 16.60 9.01 2.81
N ALA A 164 15.58 8.15 2.81
CA ALA A 164 15.35 7.20 3.89
C ALA A 164 16.45 6.13 3.95
N ALA A 165 16.77 5.49 2.82
CA ALA A 165 17.83 4.47 2.74
C ALA A 165 19.18 5.00 3.24
N ASP A 166 19.56 6.22 2.85
CA ASP A 166 20.80 6.85 3.29
C ASP A 166 20.78 7.21 4.78
N ALA A 167 19.64 7.70 5.30
CA ALA A 167 19.49 7.98 6.73
C ALA A 167 19.61 6.70 7.57
N TYR A 168 18.98 5.60 7.14
CA TYR A 168 19.04 4.30 7.81
C TYR A 168 20.46 3.72 7.79
N ARG A 169 21.11 3.75 6.62
CA ARG A 169 22.50 3.28 6.45
C ARG A 169 23.48 4.05 7.34
N ALA A 170 23.29 5.36 7.51
CA ALA A 170 24.15 6.17 8.38
C ALA A 170 24.00 5.85 9.87
N VAL A 171 22.95 5.13 10.27
CA VAL A 171 22.66 4.82 11.68
C VAL A 171 22.70 3.34 12.00
N ILE A 172 22.75 2.44 11.01
CA ILE A 172 22.56 0.99 11.21
C ILE A 172 23.47 0.36 12.26
N ASP A 173 24.73 0.79 12.34
CA ASP A 173 25.69 0.29 13.34
C ASP A 173 25.31 0.65 14.79
N ARG A 174 24.44 1.66 14.97
CA ARG A 174 23.91 2.12 16.26
C ARG A 174 22.55 1.54 16.60
N ILE A 175 21.89 0.85 15.65
CA ILE A 175 20.60 0.18 15.86
C ILE A 175 20.84 -1.15 16.57
N ASP A 176 19.90 -1.55 17.43
CA ASP A 176 19.92 -2.85 18.09
C ASP A 176 20.04 -3.98 17.02
N PRO A 177 21.01 -4.92 17.17
CA PRO A 177 21.22 -6.02 16.24
C PRO A 177 19.97 -6.79 15.82
N ASP A 178 18.96 -6.90 16.69
CA ASP A 178 17.72 -7.62 16.42
C ASP A 178 16.87 -6.97 15.31
N PHE A 179 17.10 -5.69 14.99
CA PHE A 179 16.40 -5.01 13.87
C PHE A 179 17.24 -4.84 12.61
N ARG A 180 18.55 -5.12 12.67
CA ARG A 180 19.47 -4.76 11.56
C ARG A 180 19.15 -5.51 10.29
N TYR A 181 18.76 -6.79 10.39
CA TYR A 181 18.42 -7.60 9.23
C TYR A 181 17.25 -7.00 8.43
N ASP A 182 16.13 -6.70 9.08
CA ASP A 182 14.96 -6.12 8.41
C ASP A 182 15.22 -4.67 7.96
N LEU A 183 16.06 -3.93 8.70
CA LEU A 183 16.49 -2.60 8.28
C LEU A 183 17.38 -2.63 7.03
N ASP A 184 18.33 -3.57 6.95
CA ASP A 184 19.15 -3.81 5.76
C ASP A 184 18.28 -4.18 4.56
N LEU A 185 17.29 -5.06 4.77
CA LEU A 185 16.34 -5.44 3.72
C LEU A 185 15.51 -4.25 3.25
N LEU A 186 15.03 -3.41 4.17
CA LEU A 186 14.30 -2.20 3.82
C LEU A 186 15.19 -1.20 3.06
N ILE A 187 16.45 -1.02 3.48
CA ILE A 187 17.44 -0.20 2.76
C ILE A 187 17.62 -0.71 1.33
N GLU A 188 17.83 -2.02 1.16
CA GLU A 188 17.99 -2.65 -0.16
C GLU A 188 16.79 -2.36 -1.07
N LYS A 189 15.57 -2.53 -0.56
CA LYS A 189 14.35 -2.29 -1.36
C LYS A 189 14.18 -0.82 -1.73
N LEU A 190 14.46 0.09 -0.80
CA LEU A 190 14.34 1.53 -1.07
C LEU A 190 15.40 2.03 -2.06
N ASP A 191 16.63 1.52 -2.02
CA ASP A 191 17.64 1.85 -3.03
C ASP A 191 17.26 1.29 -4.40
N PHE A 192 16.78 0.04 -4.46
CA PHE A 192 16.33 -0.56 -5.72
C PHE A 192 15.21 0.25 -6.37
N GLU A 193 14.21 0.68 -5.60
CA GLU A 193 13.11 1.49 -6.14
C GLU A 193 13.56 2.91 -6.55
N ASP A 194 14.49 3.55 -5.83
CA ASP A 194 15.06 4.84 -6.26
C ASP A 194 15.89 4.70 -7.54
N GLU A 195 16.71 3.66 -7.66
CA GLU A 195 17.51 3.39 -8.86
C GLU A 195 16.61 3.19 -10.08
N ASN A 196 15.63 2.29 -9.97
CA ASN A 196 14.66 2.02 -11.04
C ASN A 196 13.87 3.29 -11.42
N TRP A 197 13.37 4.03 -10.42
CA TRP A 197 12.65 5.27 -10.64
C TRP A 197 13.50 6.32 -11.37
N ARG A 198 14.77 6.48 -10.99
CA ARG A 198 15.68 7.44 -11.65
C ARG A 198 16.04 7.05 -13.07
N GLU A 199 16.20 5.76 -13.35
CA GLU A 199 16.49 5.27 -14.70
C GLU A 199 15.28 5.46 -15.63
N MET A 200 14.06 5.35 -15.10
CA MET A 200 12.83 5.40 -15.89
C MET A 200 12.17 6.79 -15.92
N ARG A 201 12.52 7.74 -15.03
CA ARG A 201 11.83 9.04 -14.91
C ARG A 201 11.82 9.90 -16.18
N ASP A 202 12.81 9.71 -17.06
CA ASP A 202 12.93 10.48 -18.31
C ASP A 202 12.20 9.77 -19.47
N VAL A 203 11.51 8.66 -19.19
CA VAL A 203 10.69 7.92 -20.14
C VAL A 203 9.26 8.46 -20.09
N ASP A 204 8.78 9.02 -21.20
CA ASP A 204 7.50 9.75 -21.27
C ASP A 204 6.25 9.00 -20.75
N TRP A 205 6.27 7.67 -20.74
CA TRP A 205 5.15 6.84 -20.26
C TRP A 205 5.28 6.39 -18.80
N PHE A 206 6.40 6.67 -18.13
CA PHE A 206 6.65 6.25 -16.76
C PHE A 206 6.29 7.39 -15.79
N THR A 207 5.17 7.24 -15.08
CA THR A 207 4.61 8.28 -14.21
C THR A 207 4.61 7.92 -12.72
N GLN A 208 5.21 6.80 -12.35
CA GLN A 208 5.18 6.30 -10.98
C GLN A 208 5.88 7.28 -10.03
N ASP A 209 5.22 7.61 -8.91
CA ASP A 209 5.70 8.58 -7.93
C ASP A 209 5.59 8.09 -6.48
N THR A 210 4.97 6.92 -6.27
CA THR A 210 4.60 6.42 -4.95
C THR A 210 4.86 4.92 -4.83
N ILE A 211 5.44 4.50 -3.71
CA ILE A 211 5.49 3.11 -3.24
C ILE A 211 4.23 2.86 -2.42
N PHE A 212 3.43 1.86 -2.80
CA PHE A 212 2.27 1.40 -2.06
C PHE A 212 2.63 0.15 -1.26
N PHE A 213 2.20 0.08 -0.02
CA PHE A 213 2.38 -1.07 0.85
C PHE A 213 1.05 -1.77 1.09
N SER A 214 1.08 -3.10 1.11
CA SER A 214 -0.05 -3.94 1.44
C SER A 214 0.33 -4.90 2.55
N ILE A 215 -0.43 -4.90 3.65
CA ILE A 215 -0.17 -5.72 4.83
C ILE A 215 -1.34 -6.68 5.03
N VAL A 216 -1.11 -7.94 4.69
CA VAL A 216 -2.15 -8.98 4.60
C VAL A 216 -1.76 -10.22 5.39
N GLY A 217 -2.73 -10.89 6.03
CA GLY A 217 -2.52 -12.21 6.63
C GLY A 217 -3.28 -12.45 7.91
#